data_AF-A0A511ZDQ3-F1
#
_entry.id   AF-A0A511ZDQ3-F1
#
_cell.length_a   1.000
_cell.length_b   1.000
_cell.length_c   1.000
_cell.angle_alpha   90.00
_cell.angle_beta   90.00
_cell.angle_gamma   90.00
#
_symmetry.space_group_name_H-M   'P 1'
#
loop_
_entity.id
_entity.type
_entity.pdbx_description
1 polymer ?
#
loop_
_entity_poly.entity_id
_entity_poly.type
_entity_poly.pdbx_seq_one_letter_code
_entity_poly.pdbx_strand_id
1 'polypeptide(L)'
;MEKVTDLRGKVMGGGDKQSKITKIARHHSATTSGNVNSFQNHWRSLGWKTAGYHKIILRDGTVQLCYDSNVVTNGVCGHNQTSYHICVVGNGSFTAAQERSFEERAKYNLKRFVLKVSDVLGH
;
A
#
# COMPACT_ATOMS: atom_id res chain seq x y z
N MET A 1 6.02 -4.94 -18.01
CA MET A 1 4.95 -3.99 -17.68
C MET A 1 4.18 -4.57 -16.50
N GLU A 2 4.08 -3.86 -15.38
CA GLU A 2 3.41 -4.37 -14.18
C GLU A 2 1.94 -4.70 -14.46
N LYS A 3 1.46 -5.82 -13.91
CA LYS A 3 0.03 -6.13 -13.92
C LYS A 3 -0.65 -5.35 -12.82
N VAL A 4 -1.33 -4.25 -13.17
CA VAL A 4 -2.08 -3.42 -12.23
C VAL A 4 -3.56 -3.79 -12.26
N THR A 5 -4.13 -4.07 -11.10
CA THR A 5 -5.58 -4.24 -10.90
C THR A 5 -6.11 -3.04 -10.14
N ASP A 6 -6.98 -2.25 -10.77
CA ASP A 6 -7.61 -1.09 -10.13
C ASP A 6 -8.86 -1.49 -9.34
N LEU A 7 -8.78 -1.32 -8.02
CA LEU A 7 -9.82 -1.67 -7.05
C LEU A 7 -10.29 -0.43 -6.27
N ARG A 8 -9.92 0.78 -6.69
CA ARG A 8 -10.41 2.01 -6.07
C ARG A 8 -11.94 2.06 -6.17
N GLY A 9 -12.57 2.47 -5.08
CA GLY A 9 -14.04 2.47 -4.95
C GLY A 9 -14.68 1.08 -4.80
N LYS A 10 -13.88 -0.01 -4.81
CA LYS A 10 -14.36 -1.40 -4.64
C LYS A 10 -13.90 -2.04 -3.32
N VAL A 11 -13.16 -1.30 -2.51
CA VAL A 11 -12.61 -1.71 -1.21
C VAL A 11 -13.19 -0.85 -0.08
N MET A 12 -12.89 -1.20 1.16
CA MET A 12 -13.56 -0.68 2.36
C MET A 12 -13.29 0.82 2.65
N GLY A 13 -14.36 1.60 2.74
CA GLY A 13 -14.28 2.98 3.24
C GLY A 13 -13.51 3.94 2.31
N GLY A 14 -12.65 4.79 2.88
CA GLY A 14 -11.88 5.78 2.12
C GLY A 14 -12.48 7.20 2.04
N GLY A 15 -13.22 7.62 3.08
CA GLY A 15 -13.82 8.95 3.17
C GLY A 15 -12.80 10.06 3.46
N ASP A 16 -11.89 9.83 4.42
CA ASP A 16 -10.94 10.83 4.86
C ASP A 16 -9.86 11.11 3.82
N LYS A 17 -9.53 12.40 3.63
CA LYS A 17 -8.54 12.85 2.65
C LYS A 17 -7.34 13.53 3.30
N GLN A 18 -6.17 13.33 2.72
CA GLN A 18 -4.93 14.04 3.03
C GLN A 18 -4.55 14.99 1.89
N SER A 19 -3.96 16.13 2.22
CA SER A 19 -3.57 17.17 1.25
C SER A 19 -2.13 17.00 0.74
N LYS A 20 -1.25 16.33 1.50
CA LYS A 20 0.16 16.16 1.14
C LYS A 20 0.73 14.83 1.64
N ILE A 21 1.43 14.14 0.76
CA ILE A 21 2.25 12.98 1.11
C ILE A 21 3.69 13.45 1.32
N THR A 22 4.30 13.01 2.41
CA THR A 22 5.70 13.31 2.76
C THR A 22 6.56 12.05 2.86
N LYS A 23 5.94 10.87 2.98
CA LYS A 23 6.63 9.59 3.13
C LYS A 23 5.98 8.49 2.31
N ILE A 24 6.77 7.51 1.88
CA ILE A 24 6.28 6.22 1.39
C ILE A 24 6.69 5.16 2.41
N ALA A 25 5.73 4.41 2.94
CA ALA A 25 6.00 3.30 3.86
C ALA A 25 5.92 1.96 3.10
N ARG A 26 6.99 1.18 3.17
CA ARG A 26 7.06 -0.21 2.71
C ARG A 26 6.65 -1.14 3.85
N HIS A 27 5.64 -1.94 3.59
CA HIS A 27 5.13 -2.94 4.53
C HIS A 27 5.32 -4.35 3.99
N HIS A 28 5.19 -5.32 4.89
CA HIS A 28 4.88 -6.69 4.54
C HIS A 28 3.59 -7.13 5.25
N SER A 29 2.88 -8.11 4.68
CA SER A 29 1.57 -8.52 5.21
C SER A 29 1.65 -9.45 6.43
N ALA A 30 2.86 -9.90 6.80
CA ALA A 30 3.08 -10.98 7.77
C ALA A 30 2.33 -12.29 7.44
N THR A 31 1.96 -12.48 6.17
CA THR A 31 1.29 -13.68 5.66
C THR A 31 2.08 -14.29 4.52
N THR A 32 1.90 -15.59 4.26
CA THR A 32 2.53 -16.26 3.10
C THR A 32 1.82 -15.95 1.77
N SER A 33 0.53 -15.63 1.84
CA SER A 33 -0.32 -15.29 0.70
C SER A 33 -1.43 -14.32 1.13
N GLY A 34 -2.25 -13.88 0.18
CA GLY A 34 -3.39 -12.99 0.42
C GLY A 34 -3.46 -11.85 -0.57
N ASN A 35 -4.54 -11.08 -0.47
CA ASN A 35 -4.84 -9.92 -1.28
C ASN A 35 -5.76 -8.97 -0.51
N VAL A 36 -6.15 -7.84 -1.11
CA VAL A 36 -7.01 -6.85 -0.42
C VAL A 36 -8.33 -7.46 0.08
N ASN A 37 -8.94 -8.40 -0.64
CA ASN A 37 -10.21 -9.00 -0.22
C ASN A 37 -10.04 -9.85 1.04
N SER A 38 -8.94 -10.62 1.14
CA SER A 38 -8.65 -11.39 2.35
C SER A 38 -8.27 -10.50 3.54
N PHE A 39 -7.51 -9.43 3.31
CA PHE A 39 -7.04 -8.54 4.39
C PHE A 39 -8.15 -7.65 4.95
N GLN A 40 -9.12 -7.24 4.12
CA GLN A 40 -10.23 -6.40 4.57
C GLN A 40 -11.10 -7.05 5.65
N ASN A 41 -11.25 -8.37 5.64
CA ASN A 41 -11.98 -9.07 6.70
C ASN A 41 -11.32 -8.86 8.06
N HIS A 42 -9.99 -8.91 8.12
CA HIS A 42 -9.24 -8.63 9.33
C HIS A 42 -9.39 -7.17 9.77
N TRP A 43 -9.21 -6.20 8.88
CA TRP A 43 -9.39 -4.78 9.23
C TRP A 43 -10.82 -4.47 9.70
N ARG A 44 -11.83 -5.11 9.11
CA ARG A 44 -13.21 -5.03 9.60
C ARG A 44 -13.37 -5.60 10.99
N SER A 45 -12.76 -6.74 11.30
CA SER A 45 -12.79 -7.31 12.66
C SER A 45 -12.13 -6.40 13.71
N LEU A 46 -11.17 -5.56 13.29
CA LEU A 46 -10.57 -4.53 14.14
C LEU A 46 -11.41 -3.25 14.25
N GLY A 47 -12.58 -3.19 13.60
CA GLY A 47 -13.44 -2.01 13.57
C GLY A 47 -12.91 -0.87 12.67
N TRP A 48 -11.94 -1.15 11.80
CA TRP A 48 -11.38 -0.12 10.93
C TRP A 48 -12.38 0.31 9.87
N LYS A 49 -12.43 1.61 9.61
CA LYS A 49 -13.29 2.17 8.55
C LYS A 49 -12.62 2.14 7.19
N THR A 50 -11.29 2.27 7.14
CA THR A 50 -10.47 2.23 5.93
C THR A 50 -9.38 1.16 6.07
N ALA A 51 -9.02 0.51 4.97
CA ALA A 51 -7.93 -0.46 4.93
C ALA A 51 -6.55 0.13 5.25
N GLY A 52 -5.55 -0.75 5.40
CA GLY A 52 -4.18 -0.36 5.77
C GLY A 52 -3.32 0.20 4.65
N TYR A 53 -3.58 -0.12 3.38
CA TYR A 53 -2.62 0.13 2.30
C TYR A 53 -3.25 0.77 1.07
N HIS A 54 -2.51 1.69 0.44
CA HIS A 54 -2.90 2.27 -0.84
C HIS A 54 -2.64 1.30 -1.99
N LYS A 55 -1.58 0.50 -1.88
CA LYS A 55 -1.19 -0.55 -2.82
C LYS A 55 -0.81 -1.83 -2.11
N ILE A 56 -1.17 -2.97 -2.70
CA ILE A 56 -0.74 -4.30 -2.28
C ILE A 56 -0.09 -5.00 -3.48
N ILE A 57 1.10 -5.56 -3.28
CA ILE A 57 1.85 -6.30 -4.31
C ILE A 57 1.78 -7.79 -3.99
N LEU A 58 1.09 -8.54 -4.83
CA LEU A 58 0.89 -9.99 -4.69
C LEU A 58 2.19 -10.76 -5.01
N ARG A 59 2.23 -12.05 -4.67
CA ARG A 59 3.43 -12.91 -4.84
C ARG A 59 3.95 -12.98 -6.28
N ASP A 60 3.06 -12.86 -7.25
CA ASP A 60 3.36 -12.86 -8.69
C ASP A 60 3.80 -11.48 -9.24
N GLY A 61 3.84 -10.44 -8.39
CA GLY A 61 4.12 -9.05 -8.78
C GLY A 61 2.89 -8.25 -9.22
N THR A 62 1.68 -8.83 -9.21
CA THR A 62 0.46 -8.07 -9.49
C THR A 62 0.26 -6.97 -8.43
N VAL A 63 0.03 -5.74 -8.87
CA VAL A 63 -0.22 -4.58 -8.01
C VAL A 63 -1.73 -4.33 -7.92
N GLN A 64 -2.30 -4.46 -6.73
CA GLN A 64 -3.67 -4.03 -6.44
C GLN A 64 -3.67 -2.57 -5.98
N LEU A 65 -4.23 -1.68 -6.80
CA LEU A 65 -4.45 -0.28 -6.45
C LEU A 65 -5.74 -0.15 -5.66
N CYS A 66 -5.63 0.10 -4.35
CA CYS A 66 -6.75 0.02 -3.42
C CYS A 66 -7.40 1.40 -3.19
N TYR A 67 -6.58 2.45 -3.06
CA TYR A 67 -7.07 3.81 -2.82
C TYR A 67 -6.31 4.84 -3.64
N ASP A 68 -6.98 5.97 -3.90
CA ASP A 68 -6.31 7.17 -4.37
C ASP A 68 -5.25 7.63 -3.38
N SER A 69 -4.21 8.29 -3.88
CA SER A 69 -3.10 8.75 -3.03
C SER A 69 -3.51 9.77 -1.98
N ASN A 70 -4.62 10.48 -2.18
CA ASN A 70 -5.12 11.44 -1.20
C ASN A 70 -6.04 10.80 -0.16
N VAL A 71 -6.29 9.48 -0.16
CA VAL A 71 -7.12 8.84 0.87
C VAL A 71 -6.26 8.47 2.07
N VAL A 72 -6.70 8.81 3.28
CA VAL A 72 -6.04 8.36 4.51
C VAL A 72 -6.33 6.87 4.72
N THR A 73 -5.28 6.06 4.84
CA THR A 73 -5.35 4.62 5.11
C THR A 73 -4.68 4.31 6.45
N ASN A 74 -4.95 3.14 7.04
CA ASN A 74 -4.49 2.77 8.38
C ASN A 74 -3.19 1.95 8.36
N GLY A 75 -2.12 2.51 7.79
CA GLY A 75 -0.87 1.79 7.56
C GLY A 75 0.13 1.86 8.72
N VAL A 76 0.31 3.03 9.35
CA VAL A 76 1.23 3.26 10.47
C VAL A 76 0.57 4.22 11.47
N CYS A 77 0.32 3.75 12.69
CA CYS A 77 -0.27 4.57 13.74
C CYS A 77 0.52 5.87 13.95
N GLY A 78 -0.16 7.01 14.05
CA GLY A 78 0.48 8.34 14.18
C GLY A 78 1.02 8.96 12.88
N HIS A 79 1.11 8.22 11.78
CA HIS A 79 1.74 8.68 10.53
C HIS A 79 0.83 8.62 9.28
N ASN A 80 -0.42 8.16 9.43
CA ASN A 80 -1.35 7.93 8.33
C ASN A 80 -1.73 9.17 7.51
N GLN A 81 -1.73 10.36 8.12
CA GLN A 81 -2.19 11.60 7.46
C GLN A 81 -1.22 12.16 6.41
N THR A 82 0.00 11.64 6.34
CA THR A 82 1.04 12.16 5.44
C THR A 82 1.83 11.06 4.74
N SER A 83 1.36 9.82 4.81
CA SER A 83 2.09 8.64 4.33
C SER A 83 1.34 7.92 3.21
N TYR A 84 2.10 7.44 2.23
CA TYR A 84 1.63 6.55 1.19
C TYR A 84 2.12 5.13 1.47
N HIS A 85 1.21 4.18 1.63
CA HIS A 85 1.53 2.84 2.11
C HIS A 85 1.48 1.80 0.98
N ILE A 86 2.59 1.08 0.79
CA ILE A 86 2.73 -0.01 -0.17
C ILE A 86 3.07 -1.29 0.60
N CYS A 87 2.19 -2.28 0.55
CA CYS A 87 2.43 -3.59 1.15
C CYS A 87 2.91 -4.60 0.12
N VAL A 88 3.96 -5.36 0.46
CA VAL A 88 4.42 -6.51 -0.31
C VAL A 88 3.95 -7.78 0.41
N VAL A 89 3.13 -8.61 -0.24
CA VAL A 89 2.59 -9.83 0.39
C VAL A 89 3.72 -10.79 0.71
N GLY A 90 3.87 -11.16 1.98
CA GLY A 90 4.97 -12.00 2.44
C GLY A 90 5.39 -11.73 3.88
N ASN A 91 6.33 -12.54 4.33
CA ASN A 91 7.01 -12.37 5.61
C ASN A 91 8.50 -12.67 5.45
N GLY A 92 9.34 -11.64 5.41
CA GLY A 92 10.80 -11.76 5.32
C GLY A 92 11.38 -12.36 4.02
N SER A 93 10.54 -12.84 3.10
CA SER A 93 10.96 -13.42 1.82
C SER A 93 10.05 -12.96 0.68
N PHE A 94 10.62 -12.29 -0.31
CA PHE A 94 9.89 -11.67 -1.43
C PHE A 94 10.42 -12.15 -2.78
N THR A 95 9.55 -12.26 -3.77
CA THR A 95 9.94 -12.72 -5.11
C THR A 95 10.61 -11.59 -5.89
N ALA A 96 11.41 -11.93 -6.89
CA ALA A 96 11.98 -10.94 -7.81
C ALA A 96 10.89 -10.14 -8.55
N ALA A 97 9.73 -10.75 -8.82
CA ALA A 97 8.60 -10.04 -9.42
C ALA A 97 8.04 -8.97 -8.48
N GLN A 98 7.91 -9.28 -7.19
CA GLN A 98 7.49 -8.32 -6.18
C GLN A 98 8.45 -7.15 -6.02
N GLU A 99 9.75 -7.43 -5.96
CA GLU A 99 10.75 -6.36 -5.81
C GLU A 99 10.79 -5.44 -7.02
N ARG A 100 10.68 -5.99 -8.24
CA ARG A 100 10.53 -5.17 -9.46
C ARG A 100 9.31 -4.26 -9.39
N SER A 101 8.16 -4.80 -9.02
CA SER A 101 6.94 -4.00 -8.88
C SER A 101 7.05 -2.98 -7.76
N PHE A 102 7.66 -3.33 -6.63
CA PHE A 102 7.87 -2.36 -5.55
C PHE A 102 8.75 -1.20 -6.03
N GLU A 103 9.87 -1.49 -6.69
CA GLU A 103 10.80 -0.49 -7.21
C GLU A 103 10.13 0.44 -8.23
N GLU A 104 9.42 -0.12 -9.21
CA GLU A 104 8.67 0.64 -10.21
C GLU A 104 7.59 1.52 -9.55
N ARG A 105 6.80 0.97 -8.61
CA ARG A 105 5.79 1.73 -7.87
C ARG A 105 6.38 2.82 -6.98
N ALA A 106 7.50 2.55 -6.32
CA ALA A 106 8.18 3.52 -5.46
C ALA A 106 8.70 4.67 -6.31
N LYS A 107 9.47 4.40 -7.38
CA LYS A 107 9.99 5.41 -8.31
C LYS A 107 8.89 6.27 -8.92
N TYR A 108 7.78 5.66 -9.35
CA TYR A 108 6.63 6.38 -9.87
C TYR A 108 6.03 7.36 -8.85
N ASN A 109 5.87 6.92 -7.60
CA ASN A 109 5.28 7.75 -6.55
C ASN A 109 6.24 8.80 -6.00
N LEU A 110 7.56 8.52 -5.95
CA LEU A 110 8.58 9.51 -5.61
C LEU A 110 8.49 10.73 -6.54
N LYS A 111 8.37 10.51 -7.86
CA LYS A 111 8.19 11.59 -8.83
C LYS A 111 6.89 12.37 -8.62
N ARG A 112 5.77 11.66 -8.43
CA ARG A 112 4.44 12.28 -8.24
C ARG A 112 4.33 13.12 -6.98
N PHE A 113 4.98 12.68 -5.90
CA PHE A 113 4.91 13.34 -4.60
C PHE A 113 6.11 14.26 -4.35
N VAL A 114 7.04 14.36 -5.30
CA VAL A 114 8.26 15.17 -5.20
C VAL A 114 9.07 14.79 -3.94
N LEU A 115 9.31 13.50 -3.78
CA LEU A 115 10.02 12.90 -2.65
C LEU A 115 11.39 12.36 -3.04
N LYS A 116 12.26 12.19 -2.04
CA LYS A 116 13.58 11.58 -2.20
C LYS A 116 13.53 10.11 -1.83
N VAL A 117 14.54 9.34 -2.25
CA VAL A 117 14.67 7.93 -1.85
C VAL A 117 14.72 7.77 -0.32
N SER A 118 15.32 8.73 0.40
CA SER A 118 15.34 8.78 1.86
C SER A 118 13.96 8.96 2.53
N ASP A 119 12.92 9.27 1.74
CA ASP A 119 11.53 9.36 2.22
C ASP A 119 10.78 8.03 2.06
N VAL A 120 11.44 7.00 1.53
CA VAL A 120 10.93 5.62 1.52
C VAL A 120 11.47 4.90 2.76
N LEU A 121 10.56 4.54 3.67
CA LEU A 121 10.89 3.93 4.95
C LEU A 121 10.29 2.54 5.06
N GLY A 122 10.99 1.62 5.74
CA GLY A 122 10.39 0.38 6.21
C GLY A 122 9.50 0.64 7.43
N HIS A 123 8.39 -0.09 7.53
CA HIS A 123 7.63 -0.23 8.77
C HIS A 123 8.16 -1.40 9.59
#